data_AF-A0A6F9AW41-F1
#
_entry.id   AF-A0A6F9AW41-F1
#
_cell.length_a   1.000
_cell.length_b   1.000
_cell.length_c   1.000
_cell.angle_alpha   90.00
_cell.angle_beta   90.00
_cell.angle_gamma   90.00
#
_symmetry.space_group_name_H-M   'P 1'
#
loop_
_entity.id
_entity.type
_entity.pdbx_description
1 polymer ?
#
loop_
_entity_poly.entity_id
_entity_poly.type
_entity_poly.pdbx_seq_one_letter_code
_entity_poly.pdbx_strand_id
1 'polypeptide(L)'
;MLLKTFCGLWSISTVISAAVFLERDDAHVVLDRSRRANSGYFEEMKQGNLERECVEEICDYEEAREVFEDDGRTELLLRLDNITTIIKPLL
;
A
#
# COMPACT_ATOMS: atom_id res chain seq x y z
N MET A 1 26.56 33.00 -15.44
CA MET A 1 26.15 32.02 -16.48
C MET A 1 26.15 30.59 -15.93
N LEU A 2 27.11 30.19 -15.08
CA LEU A 2 27.21 28.85 -14.48
C LEU A 2 26.04 28.45 -13.56
N LEU A 3 25.45 29.38 -12.80
CA LEU A 3 24.32 29.06 -11.91
C LEU A 3 23.02 28.72 -12.68
N LYS A 4 22.78 29.40 -13.81
CA LYS A 4 21.61 29.14 -14.67
C LYS A 4 21.72 27.80 -15.38
N THR A 5 22.93 27.40 -15.80
CA THR A 5 23.17 26.09 -16.41
C THR A 5 23.07 24.95 -15.41
N PHE A 6 23.55 25.15 -14.17
CA PHE A 6 23.36 24.17 -13.09
C PHE A 6 21.89 23.96 -12.73
N CYS A 7 21.10 25.04 -12.61
CA CYS A 7 19.66 24.92 -12.41
C CYS A 7 18.95 24.25 -13.59
N GLY A 8 19.36 24.54 -14.82
CA GLY A 8 18.82 23.89 -16.01
C GLY A 8 19.09 22.38 -16.03
N LEU A 9 20.33 21.97 -15.76
CA LEU A 9 20.71 20.55 -15.71
C LEU A 9 20.02 19.80 -14.57
N TRP A 10 19.87 20.43 -13.40
CA TRP A 10 19.12 19.84 -12.29
C TRP A 10 17.64 19.67 -12.64
N SER A 11 17.04 20.68 -13.28
CA SER A 11 15.64 20.63 -13.73
C SER A 11 15.41 19.59 -14.82
N ILE A 12 16.38 19.38 -15.72
CA ILE A 12 16.30 18.33 -16.74
C ILE A 12 16.40 16.94 -16.09
N SER A 13 17.31 16.77 -15.13
CA SER A 13 17.48 15.50 -14.41
C SER A 13 16.23 15.12 -13.60
N THR A 14 15.53 16.07 -12.97
CA THR A 14 14.30 15.78 -12.23
C THR A 14 13.14 15.39 -13.16
N VAL A 15 13.00 16.05 -14.31
CA VAL A 15 11.96 15.70 -15.30
C VAL A 15 12.19 14.32 -15.89
N ILE A 16 13.44 13.95 -16.22
CA ILE A 16 13.77 12.61 -16.73
C ILE A 16 13.47 11.55 -15.67
N SER A 17 13.77 11.82 -14.40
CA SER A 17 13.52 10.88 -13.31
C SER A 17 12.02 10.66 -13.05
N ALA A 18 11.17 11.66 -13.26
CA ALA A 18 9.72 11.49 -13.12
C ALA A 18 9.13 10.59 -14.22
N ALA A 19 9.69 10.61 -15.43
CA ALA A 19 9.19 9.84 -16.57
C ALA A 19 9.48 8.33 -16.50
N VAL A 20 10.31 7.86 -15.55
CA VAL A 20 10.68 6.44 -15.44
C VAL A 20 9.89 5.67 -14.37
N PHE A 21 9.04 6.34 -13.60
CA PHE A 21 8.18 5.68 -12.61
C PHE A 21 6.77 5.49 -13.18
N LEU A 22 6.25 4.27 -13.03
CA LEU A 22 4.84 3.98 -13.29
C LEU A 22 4.00 4.33 -12.07
N GLU A 23 2.71 4.61 -12.28
CA GLU A 23 1.75 4.68 -11.18
C GLU A 23 1.62 3.31 -10.50
N ARG A 24 1.18 3.30 -9.24
CA ARG A 24 1.12 2.10 -8.39
C ARG A 24 0.36 0.96 -9.08
N ASP A 25 -0.82 1.27 -9.61
CA ASP A 25 -1.70 0.27 -10.24
C ASP A 25 -1.08 -0.31 -11.52
N ASP A 26 -0.46 0.54 -12.35
CA ASP A 26 0.26 0.11 -13.55
C ASP A 26 1.53 -0.68 -13.22
N ALA A 27 2.24 -0.30 -12.16
CA ALA A 27 3.44 -0.98 -11.71
C ALA A 27 3.13 -2.39 -11.20
N HIS A 28 1.96 -2.61 -10.57
CA HIS A 28 1.53 -3.92 -10.10
C HIS A 28 1.30 -4.92 -11.23
N VAL A 29 0.95 -4.45 -12.44
CA VAL A 29 0.81 -5.31 -13.64
C VAL A 29 2.17 -5.84 -14.11
N VAL A 30 3.23 -5.05 -13.94
CA VAL A 30 4.59 -5.40 -14.40
C VAL A 30 5.41 -6.10 -13.32
N LEU A 31 5.25 -5.65 -12.07
CA LEU A 31 5.97 -6.15 -10.89
C LEU A 31 4.98 -6.91 -10.02
N ASP A 32 4.74 -8.18 -10.39
CA ASP A 32 3.97 -9.09 -9.55
C ASP A 32 4.78 -9.43 -8.30
N ARG A 33 4.36 -8.88 -7.16
CA ARG A 33 5.01 -9.08 -5.85
C ARG A 33 4.00 -9.74 -4.93
N SER A 34 4.39 -10.84 -4.30
CA SER A 34 3.61 -11.40 -3.20
C SER A 34 3.47 -10.36 -2.09
N ARG A 35 2.23 -10.09 -1.69
CA ARG A 35 1.96 -9.27 -0.51
C ARG A 35 2.49 -9.96 0.74
N ARG A 36 2.92 -9.15 1.71
CA ARG A 36 3.33 -9.64 3.03
C ARG A 36 2.09 -9.84 3.91
N ALA A 37 2.30 -10.41 5.09
CA ALA A 37 1.34 -10.48 6.18
C ALA A 37 2.16 -10.63 7.46
N ASN A 38 1.68 -10.07 8.58
CA ASN A 38 2.26 -10.20 9.92
C ASN A 38 3.80 -10.03 9.90
N SER A 39 4.27 -8.99 9.20
CA SER A 39 5.66 -8.83 8.82
C SER A 39 6.51 -8.18 9.93
N GLY A 40 6.88 -8.98 10.94
CA GLY A 40 7.92 -8.62 11.90
C GLY A 40 7.70 -9.17 13.30
N TYR A 41 8.60 -8.81 14.22
CA TYR A 41 8.42 -9.11 15.64
C TYR A 41 7.59 -8.00 16.29
N PHE A 42 6.57 -8.38 17.07
CA PHE A 42 5.70 -7.46 17.83
C PHE A 42 4.87 -6.49 16.99
N GLU A 43 4.49 -6.87 15.76
CA GLU A 43 3.62 -6.05 14.91
C GLU A 43 2.29 -5.71 15.60
N GLU A 44 1.68 -6.70 16.25
CA GLU A 44 0.42 -6.58 17.02
C GLU A 44 0.46 -5.53 18.16
N MET A 45 1.64 -5.02 18.51
CA MET A 45 1.75 -3.92 19.49
C MET A 45 1.53 -2.54 18.85
N LYS A 46 1.53 -2.44 17.51
CA LYS A 46 1.23 -1.22 16.78
C LYS A 46 -0.28 -1.05 16.70
N GLN A 47 -0.74 0.19 16.53
CA GLN A 47 -2.14 0.43 16.19
C GLN A 47 -2.44 -0.13 14.80
N GLY A 48 -3.58 -0.82 14.67
CA GLY A 48 -4.11 -1.32 13.40
C GLY A 48 -4.16 -0.22 12.34
N ASN A 49 -3.82 -0.56 11.10
CA ASN A 49 -3.76 0.41 10.00
C ASN A 49 -4.23 -0.20 8.69
N LEU A 50 -5.35 0.34 8.17
CA LEU A 50 -5.99 -0.19 6.95
C LEU A 50 -5.06 -0.28 5.75
N GLU A 51 -4.29 0.79 5.48
CA GLU A 51 -3.39 0.81 4.32
C GLU A 51 -2.29 -0.25 4.49
N ARG A 52 -1.66 -0.33 5.67
CA ARG A 52 -0.58 -1.28 5.92
C ARG A 52 -1.07 -2.73 5.89
N GLU A 53 -2.05 -3.06 6.72
CA GLU A 53 -2.44 -4.45 6.98
C GLU A 53 -3.32 -5.02 5.86
N CYS A 54 -4.27 -4.26 5.34
CA CYS A 54 -5.29 -4.77 4.42
C CYS A 54 -5.22 -4.24 2.97
N VAL A 55 -4.42 -3.19 2.69
CA VAL A 55 -4.20 -2.69 1.31
C VAL A 55 -2.83 -3.11 0.79
N GLU A 56 -1.78 -2.94 1.58
CA GLU A 56 -0.39 -3.29 1.22
C GLU A 56 -0.05 -4.76 1.57
N GLU A 57 -0.61 -5.27 2.67
CA GLU A 57 -0.48 -6.65 3.14
C GLU A 57 -1.75 -7.49 2.90
N ILE A 58 -1.65 -8.79 3.17
CA ILE A 58 -2.77 -9.73 3.28
C ILE A 58 -3.17 -9.73 4.76
N CYS A 59 -4.42 -9.40 5.06
CA CYS A 59 -4.93 -9.41 6.43
C CYS A 59 -5.97 -10.51 6.66
N ASP A 60 -6.23 -10.86 7.92
CA ASP A 60 -7.40 -11.63 8.33
C ASP A 60 -8.55 -10.73 8.85
N TYR A 61 -9.65 -11.35 9.26
CA TYR A 61 -10.82 -10.60 9.75
C TYR A 61 -10.50 -9.82 11.04
N GLU A 62 -9.66 -10.37 11.91
CA GLU A 62 -9.37 -9.75 13.21
C GLU A 62 -8.52 -8.51 13.03
N GLU A 63 -7.48 -8.58 12.18
CA GLU A 63 -6.69 -7.41 11.80
C GLU A 63 -7.56 -6.32 11.15
N ALA A 64 -8.49 -6.68 10.26
CA ALA A 64 -9.44 -5.74 9.68
C ALA A 64 -10.38 -5.13 10.74
N ARG A 65 -10.82 -5.91 11.74
CA ARG A 65 -11.65 -5.46 12.85
C ARG A 65 -10.91 -4.49 13.76
N GLU A 66 -9.63 -4.74 14.04
CA GLU A 66 -8.78 -3.92 14.90
C GLU A 66 -8.57 -2.50 14.34
N VAL A 67 -8.61 -2.32 13.02
CA VAL A 67 -8.56 -0.99 12.38
C VAL A 67 -9.76 -0.12 12.77
N PHE A 68 -10.96 -0.71 12.85
CA PHE A 68 -12.21 0.03 13.06
C PHE A 68 -12.75 -0.05 14.50
N GLU A 69 -12.30 -1.05 15.26
CA GLU A 69 -12.82 -1.43 16.58
C GLU A 69 -14.35 -1.61 16.60
N ASP A 70 -14.95 -1.92 15.44
CA ASP A 70 -16.41 -2.01 15.24
C ASP A 70 -16.76 -3.06 14.19
N ASP A 71 -17.58 -4.04 14.58
CA ASP A 71 -17.97 -5.16 13.71
C ASP A 71 -18.81 -4.70 12.51
N GLY A 72 -19.68 -3.70 12.69
CA GLY A 72 -20.57 -3.23 11.62
C GLY A 72 -19.81 -2.51 10.50
N ARG A 73 -18.85 -1.66 10.87
CA ARG A 73 -17.95 -0.96 9.94
C ARG A 73 -17.03 -1.95 9.22
N THR A 74 -16.52 -2.94 9.94
CA THR A 74 -15.72 -4.01 9.36
C THR A 74 -16.56 -4.79 8.34
N GLU A 75 -17.77 -5.20 8.68
CA GLU A 75 -18.67 -5.91 7.77
C GLU A 75 -19.06 -5.08 6.53
N LEU A 76 -19.25 -3.77 6.69
CA LEU A 76 -19.50 -2.85 5.57
C LEU A 76 -18.29 -2.76 4.64
N LEU A 77 -17.08 -2.62 5.16
CA LEU A 77 -15.85 -2.59 4.37
C LEU A 77 -15.68 -3.89 3.56
N LEU A 78 -15.90 -5.04 4.19
CA LEU A 78 -15.85 -6.35 3.54
C LEU A 78 -16.89 -6.54 2.44
N ARG A 79 -18.00 -5.80 2.49
CA ARG A 79 -19.08 -5.88 1.49
C ARG A 79 -18.93 -4.86 0.36
N LEU A 80 -18.31 -3.72 0.63
CA LEU A 80 -18.25 -2.59 -0.29
C LEU A 80 -16.99 -2.59 -1.16
N ASP A 81 -15.91 -3.19 -0.68
CA ASP A 81 -14.62 -3.15 -1.37
C ASP A 81 -14.17 -4.52 -1.87
N ASN A 82 -13.45 -4.53 -3.00
CA ASN A 82 -12.70 -5.68 -3.53
C ASN A 82 -11.57 -6.16 -2.59
N ILE A 83 -11.50 -5.66 -1.35
CA ILE A 83 -10.60 -6.12 -0.28
C ILE A 83 -10.83 -7.61 0.04
N THR A 84 -11.96 -8.18 -0.36
CA THR A 84 -12.23 -9.63 -0.33
C THR A 84 -11.21 -10.47 -1.12
N THR A 85 -10.40 -9.88 -2.02
CA THR A 85 -9.29 -10.59 -2.70
C THR A 85 -7.98 -10.60 -1.90
N ILE A 86 -7.92 -9.84 -0.81
CA ILE A 86 -6.73 -9.60 0.01
C ILE A 86 -6.87 -10.25 1.39
N ILE A 87 -8.11 -10.46 1.84
CA ILE A 87 -8.39 -11.26 3.02
C ILE A 87 -8.18 -12.72 2.67
N LYS A 88 -7.33 -13.41 3.44
CA LYS A 88 -7.13 -14.85 3.30
C LYS A 88 -8.51 -15.51 3.16
N PRO A 89 -8.83 -16.20 2.04
CA PRO A 89 -9.92 -17.14 2.08
C PRO A 89 -9.51 -18.16 3.15
N LEU A 90 -10.32 -18.23 4.20
CA LEU A 90 -10.07 -19.05 5.38
C LEU A 90 -9.78 -20.50 4.96
N LEU A 91 -8.49 -20.84 4.80
CA LEU A 91 -7.97 -22.19 4.58
C LEU A 91 -6.59 -22.29 5.19
#